data_AF-A0AAV9M1Y9-F1
#
_entry.id   AF-A0AAV9M1Y9-F1
#
_cell.length_a   1.000
_cell.length_b   1.000
_cell.length_c   1.000
_cell.angle_alpha   90.00
_cell.angle_beta   90.00
_cell.angle_gamma   90.00
#
_symmetry.space_group_name_H-M   'P 1'
#
loop_
_entity.id
_entity.type
_entity.pdbx_description
1 polymer ?
#
loop_
_entity_poly.entity_id
_entity_poly.type
_entity_poly.pdbx_seq_one_letter_code
_entity_poly.pdbx_strand_id
1 'polypeptide(L)'
;MLQDLEPCASQSLSELISLVHNRLKPSKLMESTDNSSAGENEETNKRKEDSCSTSDDPVANLILTLHPLRIHSVFLAMANHFPRTLEALVLHALTPVGSEILTRKFEEMDQLISGDDQNQFYQIFYGVFDDQSAAMDVLLNGKELFARQAFENVLGQYLGNNPDGPKQQTK
;
A
#
# COMPACT_ATOMS: atom_id res chain seq x y z
N MET A 1 -5.29 0.90 27.60
CA MET A 1 -5.14 0.39 26.21
C MET A 1 -4.87 1.51 25.20
N LEU A 2 -5.81 2.38 24.78
CA LEU A 2 -5.43 3.56 23.95
C LEU A 2 -4.54 4.58 24.69
N GLN A 3 -4.64 4.64 26.03
CA GLN A 3 -3.86 5.53 26.89
C GLN A 3 -2.45 5.01 27.22
N ASP A 4 -2.13 3.76 26.87
CA ASP A 4 -0.81 3.14 27.10
C ASP A 4 0.06 3.10 25.84
N LEU A 5 -0.46 3.56 24.70
CA LEU A 5 0.36 3.69 23.50
C LEU A 5 1.30 4.89 23.66
N GLU A 6 2.57 4.65 23.38
CA GLU A 6 3.57 5.71 23.23
C GLU A 6 3.00 6.84 22.34
N PRO A 7 3.21 8.12 22.67
CA PRO A 7 2.67 9.26 21.90
C PRO A 7 2.99 9.16 20.40
N CYS A 8 4.18 8.65 20.05
CA CYS A 8 4.59 8.39 18.66
C CYS A 8 3.72 7.33 17.97
N ALA A 9 3.32 6.26 18.68
CA ALA A 9 2.47 5.21 18.15
C ALA A 9 1.03 5.69 17.97
N SER A 10 0.53 6.51 18.91
CA SER A 10 -0.80 7.13 18.81
C SER A 10 -0.90 8.09 17.61
N GLN A 11 0.15 8.87 17.34
CA GLN A 11 0.22 9.74 16.18
C GLN A 11 0.18 8.93 14.88
N SER A 12 1.02 7.89 14.79
CA SER A 12 1.10 7.00 13.62
C SER A 12 -0.24 6.31 13.34
N LEU A 13 -0.95 5.89 14.39
CA LEU A 13 -2.29 5.30 14.28
C LEU A 13 -3.31 6.32 13.72
N SER A 14 -3.32 7.55 14.23
CA SER A 14 -4.23 8.59 13.74
C SER A 14 -3.98 8.95 12.27
N GLU A 15 -2.72 8.96 11.86
CA GLU A 15 -2.31 9.26 10.49
C GLU A 15 -2.71 8.13 9.54
N LEU A 16 -2.49 6.87 9.95
CA LEU A 16 -2.88 5.71 9.17
C LEU A 16 -4.40 5.63 8.98
N ILE A 17 -5.19 5.89 10.03
CA ILE A 17 -6.65 5.95 9.96
C ILE A 17 -7.09 7.04 8.97
N SER A 18 -6.48 8.23 9.05
CA SER A 18 -6.79 9.34 8.14
C SER A 18 -6.52 8.98 6.68
N LEU A 19 -5.38 8.34 6.40
CA LEU A 19 -5.01 7.91 5.05
C LEU A 19 -5.96 6.86 4.48
N VAL A 20 -6.33 5.85 5.29
CA VAL A 20 -7.30 4.83 4.90
C VAL A 20 -8.64 5.48 4.56
N HIS A 21 -9.12 6.38 5.41
CA HIS A 21 -10.39 7.07 5.17
C HIS A 21 -10.33 7.99 3.93
N ASN A 22 -9.19 8.61 3.64
CA ASN A 22 -9.05 9.45 2.45
C ASN A 22 -9.01 8.64 1.14
N ARG A 23 -8.47 7.42 1.16
CA ARG A 23 -8.49 6.50 0.01
C ARG A 23 -9.88 5.90 -0.25
N LEU A 24 -10.65 5.70 0.82
CA LEU A 24 -12.00 5.13 0.74
C LEU A 24 -13.09 6.16 0.50
N LYS A 25 -12.81 7.46 0.72
CA LYS A 25 -13.73 8.52 0.29
C LYS A 25 -13.85 8.44 -1.23
N PRO A 26 -15.04 8.20 -1.78
CA PRO A 26 -15.24 8.38 -3.21
C PRO A 26 -14.88 9.84 -3.51
N SER A 27 -13.94 10.06 -4.42
CA SER A 27 -13.62 11.40 -4.86
C SER A 27 -14.94 12.07 -5.23
N LYS A 28 -15.20 13.23 -4.63
CA LYS A 28 -16.32 14.06 -5.07
C LYS A 28 -16.01 14.39 -6.52
N LEU A 29 -16.68 13.69 -7.42
CA LEU A 29 -16.68 13.88 -8.85
C LEU A 29 -16.69 15.38 -9.10
N MET A 30 -15.62 15.92 -9.69
CA MET A 30 -15.68 17.24 -10.29
C MET A 30 -16.68 17.13 -11.44
N GLU A 31 -17.93 17.49 -11.17
CA GLU A 31 -18.77 18.14 -12.17
C GLU A 31 -18.01 19.40 -12.62
N SER A 32 -17.33 19.31 -13.76
CA SER A 32 -17.17 20.46 -14.63
C SER A 32 -17.92 20.17 -15.92
N THR A 33 -19.14 20.71 -15.97
CA THR A 33 -19.79 21.13 -17.21
C THR A 33 -18.76 21.80 -18.12
N ASP A 34 -18.63 21.31 -19.36
CA ASP A 34 -18.60 22.18 -20.52
C ASP A 34 -18.83 21.39 -21.82
N ASN A 35 -19.67 21.99 -22.65
CA ASN A 35 -20.29 21.40 -23.82
C ASN A 35 -19.43 21.78 -25.04
N SER A 36 -18.98 20.83 -25.88
CA SER A 36 -18.78 21.10 -27.32
C SER A 36 -18.56 19.84 -28.16
N SER A 37 -19.45 19.65 -29.13
CA SER A 37 -19.37 19.02 -30.46
C SER A 37 -18.40 17.85 -30.76
N ALA A 38 -19.03 16.73 -31.16
CA ALA A 38 -18.80 15.91 -32.36
C ALA A 38 -17.36 15.71 -32.90
N GLY A 39 -16.93 14.45 -32.97
CA GLY A 39 -15.82 13.97 -33.79
C GLY A 39 -15.45 12.54 -33.45
N GLU A 40 -15.42 11.68 -34.47
CA GLU A 40 -15.31 10.22 -34.40
C GLU A 40 -13.87 9.72 -34.12
N ASN A 41 -13.79 8.49 -33.60
CA ASN A 41 -12.72 7.49 -33.74
C ASN A 41 -11.50 7.46 -32.80
N GLU A 42 -11.13 6.20 -32.53
CA GLU A 42 -9.82 5.66 -32.12
C GLU A 42 -9.40 5.72 -30.64
N GLU A 43 -9.67 4.59 -29.98
CA GLU A 43 -8.70 3.78 -29.23
C GLU A 43 -7.34 4.45 -29.00
N THR A 44 -7.11 4.95 -27.78
CA THR A 44 -5.74 5.12 -27.30
C THR A 44 -5.69 4.85 -25.81
N ASN A 45 -5.28 3.62 -25.51
CA ASN A 45 -4.72 3.22 -24.22
C ASN A 45 -3.62 4.20 -23.80
N LYS A 46 -3.97 5.21 -23.00
CA LYS A 46 -2.99 5.92 -22.17
C LYS A 46 -2.85 5.18 -20.85
N ARG A 47 -2.16 4.03 -20.88
CA ARG A 47 -1.42 3.59 -19.69
C ARG A 47 -0.32 4.63 -19.49
N LYS A 48 -0.52 5.51 -18.52
CA LYS A 48 0.62 6.17 -17.89
C LYS A 48 1.41 5.08 -17.20
N GLU A 49 2.47 4.64 -17.86
CA GLU A 49 3.61 4.01 -17.23
C GLU A 49 4.26 5.07 -16.35
N ASP A 50 3.72 5.24 -15.14
CA ASP A 50 4.37 6.03 -14.11
C ASP A 50 5.57 5.21 -13.64
N SER A 51 6.73 5.65 -14.14
CA SER A 51 8.06 5.27 -13.67
C SER A 51 8.08 5.27 -12.15
N CYS A 52 8.46 4.13 -11.59
CA CYS A 52 8.73 3.88 -10.17
C CYS A 52 9.16 5.11 -9.38
N SER A 53 8.21 5.76 -8.72
CA SER A 53 8.41 6.48 -7.48
C SER A 53 7.84 5.59 -6.37
N THR A 54 8.71 4.82 -5.71
CA THR A 54 8.40 4.24 -4.40
C THR A 54 7.89 5.29 -3.39
N SER A 55 8.03 6.59 -3.71
CA SER A 55 7.62 7.74 -2.90
C SER A 55 6.15 8.13 -2.97
N ASP A 56 5.33 7.60 -3.88
CA ASP A 56 4.01 8.21 -4.11
C ASP A 56 2.86 7.50 -3.39
N ASP A 57 3.13 6.39 -2.69
CA ASP A 57 2.14 5.79 -1.81
C ASP A 57 2.31 6.29 -0.36
N PRO A 58 1.45 7.20 0.13
CA PRO A 58 1.52 7.71 1.50
C PRO A 58 1.31 6.62 2.56
N VAL A 59 0.52 5.58 2.28
CA VAL A 59 0.28 4.46 3.21
C VAL A 59 1.53 3.60 3.30
N ALA A 60 2.12 3.24 2.15
CA ALA A 60 3.33 2.43 2.11
C ALA A 60 4.52 3.15 2.75
N ASN A 61 4.68 4.44 2.48
CA ASN A 61 5.71 5.28 3.10
C ASN A 61 5.55 5.38 4.62
N LEU A 62 4.32 5.58 5.10
CA LEU A 62 4.06 5.62 6.54
C LEU A 62 4.48 4.30 7.19
N ILE A 63 4.03 3.15 6.66
CA ILE A 63 4.40 1.83 7.17
C ILE A 63 5.92 1.61 7.12
N LEU A 64 6.59 2.06 6.06
CA LEU A 64 8.04 1.93 5.91
C LEU A 64 8.83 2.67 7.01
N THR A 65 8.39 3.88 7.37
CA THR A 65 9.05 4.70 8.40
C THR A 65 8.87 4.17 9.82
N LEU A 66 7.90 3.28 10.04
CA LEU A 66 7.62 2.73 11.36
C LEU A 66 8.59 1.61 11.73
N HIS A 67 9.00 1.65 12.99
CA HIS A 67 9.74 0.56 13.62
C HIS A 67 8.84 -0.68 13.76
N PRO A 68 9.34 -1.92 13.57
CA PRO A 68 8.52 -3.14 13.66
C PRO A 68 7.73 -3.26 14.97
N LEU A 69 8.34 -2.94 16.12
CA LEU A 69 7.64 -2.93 17.41
C LEU A 69 6.54 -1.86 17.52
N ARG A 70 6.63 -0.76 16.76
CA ARG A 70 5.55 0.22 16.69
C ARG A 70 4.42 -0.29 15.80
N ILE A 71 4.74 -0.98 14.72
CA ILE A 71 3.74 -1.66 13.87
C ILE A 71 2.95 -2.65 14.72
N HIS A 72 3.61 -3.49 15.51
CA HIS A 72 2.94 -4.38 16.45
C HIS A 72 1.88 -3.65 17.30
N SER A 73 2.29 -2.59 17.99
CA SER A 73 1.40 -1.82 18.87
C SER A 73 0.28 -1.08 18.13
N VAL A 74 0.59 -0.48 16.97
CA VAL A 74 -0.39 0.27 16.15
C VAL A 74 -1.44 -0.68 15.60
N PHE A 75 -1.02 -1.79 15.00
CA PHE A 75 -1.94 -2.76 14.41
C PHE A 75 -2.77 -3.49 15.47
N LEU A 76 -2.19 -3.79 16.63
CA LEU A 76 -2.94 -4.33 17.76
C LEU A 76 -3.99 -3.32 18.27
N ALA A 77 -3.63 -2.03 18.35
CA ALA A 77 -4.58 -1.00 18.74
C ALA A 77 -5.69 -0.82 17.70
N MET A 78 -5.37 -0.87 16.41
CA MET A 78 -6.36 -0.84 15.32
C MET A 78 -7.28 -2.06 15.36
N ALA A 79 -6.74 -3.27 15.57
CA ALA A 79 -7.56 -4.48 15.65
C ALA A 79 -8.60 -4.42 16.78
N ASN A 80 -8.20 -3.88 17.94
CA ASN A 80 -9.08 -3.81 19.10
C ASN A 80 -10.10 -2.65 19.06
N HIS A 81 -9.74 -1.49 18.47
CA HIS A 81 -10.57 -0.28 18.56
C HIS A 81 -11.16 0.15 17.21
N PHE A 82 -10.50 -0.18 16.10
CA PHE A 82 -10.87 0.21 14.73
C PHE A 82 -10.80 -0.98 13.75
N PRO A 83 -11.44 -2.13 14.06
CA PRO A 83 -11.31 -3.35 13.26
C PRO A 83 -11.70 -3.13 11.80
N ARG A 84 -12.78 -2.39 11.54
CA ARG A 84 -13.22 -2.08 10.16
C ARG A 84 -12.25 -1.19 9.39
N THR A 85 -11.50 -0.32 10.07
CA THR A 85 -10.45 0.48 9.43
C THR A 85 -9.23 -0.38 9.12
N LEU A 86 -8.88 -1.34 9.98
CA LEU A 86 -7.80 -2.28 9.71
C LEU A 86 -8.15 -3.22 8.54
N GLU A 87 -9.39 -3.73 8.52
CA GLU A 87 -9.90 -4.53 7.42
C GLU A 87 -9.82 -3.77 6.09
N ALA A 88 -10.33 -2.54 6.07
CA ALA A 88 -10.31 -1.73 4.85
C ALA A 88 -8.89 -1.29 4.44
N LEU A 89 -7.96 -1.12 5.41
CA LEU A 89 -6.56 -0.89 5.11
C LEU A 89 -6.01 -2.05 4.28
N VAL A 90 -6.15 -3.28 4.79
CA VAL A 90 -5.55 -4.47 4.18
C VAL A 90 -6.25 -4.87 2.88
N LEU A 91 -7.58 -4.88 2.86
CA LEU A 91 -8.35 -5.35 1.69
C LEU A 91 -8.46 -4.33 0.56
N HIS A 92 -8.37 -3.03 0.84
CA HIS A 92 -8.72 -2.00 -0.14
C HIS A 92 -7.70 -0.87 -0.29
N ALA A 93 -6.94 -0.54 0.75
CA ALA A 93 -6.06 0.63 0.72
C ALA A 93 -4.60 0.29 0.37
N LEU A 94 -4.15 -0.94 0.62
CA LEU A 94 -2.80 -1.40 0.29
C LEU A 94 -2.60 -1.52 -1.22
N THR A 95 -1.54 -0.88 -1.71
CA THR A 95 -1.00 -1.12 -3.05
C THR A 95 -0.04 -2.30 -3.02
N PRO A 96 0.38 -2.84 -4.18
CA PRO A 96 1.42 -3.87 -4.24
C PRO A 96 2.70 -3.50 -3.45
N VAL A 97 3.11 -2.22 -3.51
CA VAL A 97 4.25 -1.71 -2.73
C VAL A 97 3.95 -1.73 -1.23
N GLY A 98 2.74 -1.29 -0.83
CA GLY A 98 2.29 -1.33 0.55
C GLY A 98 2.25 -2.75 1.11
N SER A 99 1.79 -3.73 0.33
CA SER A 99 1.74 -5.15 0.74
C SER A 99 3.14 -5.73 0.95
N GLU A 100 4.09 -5.46 0.05
CA GLU A 100 5.48 -5.90 0.23
C GLU A 100 6.11 -5.28 1.47
N ILE A 101 5.95 -3.96 1.68
CA ILE A 101 6.53 -3.27 2.84
C ILE A 101 5.89 -3.78 4.14
N LEU A 102 4.57 -3.95 4.18
CA LEU A 102 3.87 -4.44 5.36
C LEU A 102 4.30 -5.86 5.72
N THR A 103 4.37 -6.76 4.74
CA THR A 103 4.77 -8.14 4.98
C THR A 103 6.25 -8.24 5.37
N ARG A 104 7.14 -7.42 4.80
CA ARG A 104 8.52 -7.29 5.28
C ARG A 104 8.58 -6.81 6.73
N LYS A 105 7.72 -5.88 7.13
CA LYS A 105 7.65 -5.42 8.53
C LYS A 105 7.16 -6.49 9.49
N PHE A 106 6.27 -7.38 9.04
CA PHE A 106 5.89 -8.57 9.81
C PHE A 106 7.08 -9.53 9.95
N GLU A 107 7.82 -9.81 8.88
CA GLU A 107 9.04 -10.63 8.93
C GLU A 107 10.12 -10.04 9.85
N GLU A 108 10.29 -8.71 9.89
CA GLU A 108 11.19 -8.01 10.82
C GLU A 108 10.69 -8.10 12.27
N MET A 109 9.38 -7.96 12.49
CA MET A 109 8.75 -8.03 13.80
C MET A 109 8.88 -9.43 14.39
N ASP A 110 8.67 -10.47 13.59
CA ASP A 110 8.79 -11.89 13.96
C ASP A 110 10.18 -12.25 14.51
N GLN A 111 11.21 -11.51 14.11
CA GLN A 111 12.58 -11.69 14.62
C GLN A 111 12.81 -11.01 15.98
N LEU A 112 11.94 -10.09 16.38
CA LEU A 112 12.11 -9.24 17.57
C LEU A 112 11.22 -9.63 18.75
N ILE A 113 10.10 -10.30 18.49
CA ILE A 113 9.12 -10.70 19.52
C ILE A 113 9.20 -12.20 19.82
N SER A 114 8.70 -12.60 20.99
CA SER A 114 8.66 -14.02 21.37
C SER A 114 7.57 -14.76 20.58
N GLY A 115 7.71 -16.08 20.41
CA GLY A 115 6.73 -16.88 19.66
C GLY A 115 5.30 -16.83 20.23
N ASP A 116 5.16 -16.69 21.55
CA ASP A 116 3.84 -16.56 22.19
C ASP A 116 3.21 -15.19 21.88
N ASP A 117 3.99 -14.11 21.95
CA ASP A 117 3.54 -12.76 21.59
C ASP A 117 3.21 -12.66 20.09
N GLN A 118 4.01 -13.34 19.26
CA GLN A 118 3.80 -13.44 17.81
C GLN A 118 2.47 -14.13 17.49
N ASN A 119 2.21 -15.28 18.11
CA ASN A 119 0.97 -16.02 17.92
C ASN A 119 -0.24 -15.20 18.36
N GLN A 120 -0.13 -14.52 19.51
CA GLN A 120 -1.19 -13.65 20.00
C GLN A 120 -1.46 -12.49 19.03
N PHE A 121 -0.41 -11.85 18.51
CA PHE A 121 -0.54 -10.78 17.53
C PHE A 121 -1.30 -11.25 16.29
N TYR A 122 -0.89 -12.33 15.66
CA TYR A 122 -1.53 -12.80 14.43
C TYR A 122 -2.95 -13.31 14.66
N GLN A 123 -3.22 -13.93 15.81
CA GLN A 123 -4.58 -14.33 16.16
C GLN A 123 -5.51 -13.12 16.27
N ILE A 124 -5.05 -12.03 16.88
CA ILE A 124 -5.85 -10.81 17.02
C ILE A 124 -5.96 -10.08 15.68
N PHE A 125 -4.86 -9.95 14.94
CA PHE A 125 -4.80 -9.27 13.65
C PHE A 125 -5.71 -9.95 12.62
N TYR A 126 -5.55 -11.27 12.40
CA TYR A 126 -6.38 -11.99 11.45
C TYR A 126 -7.80 -12.23 11.96
N GLY A 127 -8.03 -12.20 13.28
CA GLY A 127 -9.36 -12.27 13.87
C GLY A 127 -10.29 -11.10 13.51
N VAL A 128 -9.75 -10.02 12.93
CA VAL A 128 -10.53 -8.86 12.47
C VAL A 128 -11.27 -9.12 11.15
N PHE A 129 -10.78 -10.05 10.34
CA PHE A 129 -11.32 -10.31 9.01
C PHE A 129 -12.40 -11.39 9.08
N ASP A 130 -13.54 -11.11 8.46
CA ASP A 130 -14.63 -12.09 8.33
C ASP A 130 -14.18 -13.29 7.46
N ASP A 131 -13.31 -13.04 6.48
CA ASP A 131 -12.62 -14.04 5.65
C ASP A 131 -11.09 -13.85 5.74
N GLN A 132 -10.44 -14.68 6.55
CA GLN A 132 -8.99 -14.64 6.75
C GLN A 132 -8.22 -15.04 5.48
N SER A 133 -8.76 -15.95 4.67
CA SER A 133 -8.17 -16.33 3.38
C SER A 133 -8.15 -15.15 2.42
N ALA A 134 -9.23 -14.37 2.33
CA ALA A 134 -9.27 -13.19 1.48
C ALA A 134 -8.20 -12.15 1.87
N ALA A 135 -7.99 -11.93 3.17
CA ALA A 135 -6.94 -11.03 3.65
C ALA A 135 -5.53 -11.52 3.27
N MET A 136 -5.27 -12.83 3.45
CA MET A 136 -4.00 -13.44 3.07
C MET A 136 -3.77 -13.39 1.56
N ASP A 137 -4.80 -13.69 0.76
CA ASP A 137 -4.75 -13.66 -0.69
C ASP A 137 -4.44 -12.26 -1.21
N VAL A 138 -5.03 -11.21 -0.62
CA VAL A 138 -4.73 -9.82 -1.00
C VAL A 138 -3.27 -9.46 -0.71
N LEU A 139 -2.74 -9.86 0.45
CA LEU A 139 -1.34 -9.63 0.80
C LEU A 139 -0.40 -10.38 -0.14
N LEU A 140 -0.68 -11.67 -0.39
CA LEU A 140 0.11 -12.52 -1.26
C LEU A 140 0.11 -12.02 -2.71
N ASN A 141 -1.07 -11.74 -3.27
CA ASN A 141 -1.21 -11.17 -4.61
C ASN A 141 -0.48 -9.81 -4.71
N GLY A 142 -0.52 -8.99 -3.66
CA GLY A 142 0.23 -7.75 -3.58
C GLY A 142 1.75 -7.96 -3.71
N LYS A 143 2.32 -8.94 -3.00
CA LYS A 143 3.74 -9.31 -3.11
C LYS A 143 4.09 -9.81 -4.51
N GLU A 144 3.26 -10.68 -5.07
CA GLU A 144 3.49 -11.23 -6.42
C GLU A 144 3.45 -10.14 -7.50
N LEU A 145 2.49 -9.21 -7.41
CA LEU A 145 2.41 -8.06 -8.29
C LEU A 145 3.63 -7.15 -8.16
N PHE A 146 4.10 -6.91 -6.94
CA PHE A 146 5.32 -6.16 -6.69
C PHE A 146 6.54 -6.83 -7.32
N ALA A 147 6.72 -8.14 -7.10
CA ALA A 147 7.82 -8.91 -7.66
C ALA A 147 7.78 -8.93 -9.20
N ARG A 148 6.60 -9.10 -9.80
CA ARG A 148 6.40 -9.03 -11.25
C ARG A 148 6.81 -7.66 -11.79
N GLN A 149 6.37 -6.58 -11.15
CA GLN A 149 6.73 -5.22 -11.56
C GLN A 149 8.24 -4.97 -11.46
N ALA A 150 8.88 -5.42 -10.37
CA ALA A 150 10.31 -5.31 -10.20
C ALA A 150 11.08 -6.05 -11.30
N PHE A 151 10.62 -7.26 -11.65
CA PHE A 151 11.20 -8.05 -12.73
C PHE A 151 11.01 -7.40 -14.11
N GLU A 152 9.80 -6.92 -14.42
CA GLU A 152 9.51 -6.19 -15.66
C GLU A 152 10.36 -4.93 -15.79
N ASN A 153 10.60 -4.19 -14.69
CA ASN A 153 11.45 -3.01 -14.68
C ASN A 153 12.91 -3.35 -15.02
N VAL A 154 13.44 -4.43 -14.44
CA VAL A 154 14.82 -4.89 -14.72
C VAL A 154 14.93 -5.37 -16.17
N LEU A 155 13.94 -6.10 -16.67
CA LEU A 155 13.90 -6.52 -18.08
C LEU A 155 13.81 -5.33 -19.04
N GLY A 156 12.99 -4.32 -18.73
CA GLY A 156 12.87 -3.11 -19.54
C GLY A 156 14.20 -2.35 -19.66
N GLN A 157 14.96 -2.27 -18.56
CA GLN A 157 16.31 -1.70 -18.56
C GLN A 157 17.29 -2.55 -19.37
N TYR A 158 17.24 -3.87 -19.23
CA TYR A 158 18.14 -4.80 -19.91
C TYR A 158 17.88 -4.90 -21.42
N LEU A 159 16.62 -4.88 -21.84
CA LEU A 159 16.20 -4.96 -23.24
C LEU A 159 16.32 -3.62 -23.99
N GLY A 160 16.78 -2.57 -23.32
CA GLY A 160 17.16 -1.32 -23.96
C GLY A 160 15.99 -0.40 -24.33
N ASN A 161 14.91 -0.39 -23.55
CA ASN A 161 13.94 0.70 -23.59
C ASN A 161 14.57 1.96 -22.97
N ASN A 162 15.59 2.53 -23.61
CA ASN A 162 16.05 3.88 -23.35
C ASN A 162 15.02 4.84 -23.99
N PRO A 163 14.28 5.65 -23.21
CA PRO A 163 13.42 6.68 -23.78
C PRO A 163 14.21 7.80 -24.46
N ASP A 164 15.52 7.87 -24.26
CA ASP A 164 16.41 8.76 -25.00
C ASP A 164 16.98 7.99 -26.20
N GLY A 165 16.21 7.99 -27.31
CA GLY A 165 16.74 7.60 -28.62
C GLY A 165 17.94 8.47 -29.01
N PRO A 166 18.79 8.05 -29.97
CA PRO A 166 19.99 8.78 -30.32
C PRO A 166 19.61 10.19 -30.77
N LYS A 167 19.96 11.21 -29.96
CA LYS A 167 19.85 12.61 -30.34
C LYS A 167 20.64 12.79 -31.63
N GLN A 168 19.92 12.99 -32.73
CA GLN A 168 20.51 13.33 -34.02
C GLN A 168 21.25 14.66 -33.82
N GLN A 169 22.57 14.58 -33.66
CA GLN A 169 23.44 15.75 -33.79
C GLN A 169 23.31 16.21 -35.24
N THR A 170 22.48 17.23 -35.44
CA THR A 170 22.40 17.94 -36.70
C THR A 170 23.61 18.87 -36.74
N LYS A 171 24.31 18.77 -37.86
CA LYS A 171 25.65 19.28 -38.19
C LYS A 171 25.82 20.79 -38.03
#